data_AF-A0A0W0WG78-F1
#
_entry.id   AF-A0A0W0WG78-F1
#
_cell.length_a   1.000
_cell.length_b   1.000
_cell.length_c   1.000
_cell.angle_alpha   90.00
_cell.angle_beta   90.00
_cell.angle_gamma   90.00
#
_symmetry.space_group_name_H-M   'P 1'
#
loop_
_entity.id
_entity.type
_entity.pdbx_description
1 polymer ?
#
loop_
_entity_poly.entity_id
_entity_poly.type
_entity_poly.pdbx_seq_one_letter_code
_entity_poly.pdbx_strand_id
1 'polypeptide(L)'
;MRIKKINILYAGLFFLIFNHALAAGSAQEASTDPFIQVWKYFDGVNTYTLNITNSHAPGQDYYINYTFPGGSASTDMCQVSSNTSFTCMSGETVTRNDATHSVTLTTRNTSYVFYDPAHMPTPGKLLGNWSMVRSGGARFNISIMRGPGENDYNVITSYNDDRGNKCYIGVPDVYHASIHTDGSQILSYYRYSFKYDPKKNQIVNPNPGKDFHAGLCIQLMDDGDIAFTKN
;
A
#
# COMPACT_ATOMS: atom_id res chain seq x y z
N MET A 1 30.32 74.95 -48.13
CA MET A 1 31.01 73.94 -48.96
C MET A 1 31.23 72.68 -48.13
N ARG A 2 30.62 71.57 -48.58
CA ARG A 2 30.75 70.15 -48.18
C ARG A 2 30.71 69.73 -46.70
N ILE A 3 29.51 69.30 -46.35
CA ILE A 3 29.15 68.27 -45.35
C ILE A 3 29.94 66.97 -45.61
N LYS A 4 30.47 66.34 -44.54
CA LYS A 4 30.70 64.90 -44.49
C LYS A 4 30.09 64.33 -43.21
N LYS A 5 29.06 63.50 -43.40
CA LYS A 5 28.52 62.54 -42.43
C LYS A 5 29.47 61.35 -42.34
N ILE A 6 29.68 60.81 -41.14
CA ILE A 6 29.99 59.38 -40.93
C ILE A 6 29.16 58.86 -39.76
N ASN A 7 28.51 57.73 -40.02
CA ASN A 7 27.57 57.00 -39.19
C ASN A 7 28.29 55.94 -38.33
N ILE A 8 27.81 55.80 -37.09
CA ILE A 8 27.34 54.58 -36.40
C ILE A 8 28.32 53.40 -36.26
N LEU A 9 28.56 52.99 -35.01
CA LEU A 9 28.30 51.59 -34.58
C LEU A 9 28.09 51.53 -33.06
N TYR A 10 26.84 51.34 -32.64
CA TYR A 10 26.48 50.95 -31.28
C TYR A 10 26.55 49.41 -31.19
N ALA A 11 27.43 48.89 -30.33
CA ALA A 11 27.38 47.49 -29.91
C ALA A 11 26.69 47.44 -28.54
N GLY A 12 25.42 47.04 -28.54
CA GLY A 12 24.65 46.78 -27.32
C GLY A 12 25.11 45.46 -26.68
N LEU A 13 25.67 45.55 -25.48
CA LEU A 13 26.01 44.40 -24.65
C LEU A 13 24.75 43.96 -23.88
N PHE A 14 24.13 42.86 -24.31
CA PHE A 14 23.02 42.22 -23.60
C PHE A 14 23.59 41.44 -22.40
N PHE A 15 23.42 41.97 -21.19
CA PHE A 15 23.66 41.22 -19.95
C PHE A 15 22.41 40.36 -19.66
N LEU A 16 22.50 39.05 -19.92
CA LEU A 16 21.54 38.06 -19.45
C LEU A 16 21.83 37.76 -17.97
N ILE A 17 21.03 38.33 -17.08
CA ILE A 17 21.01 37.95 -15.66
C ILE A 17 20.20 36.66 -15.53
N PHE A 18 20.89 35.54 -15.39
CA PHE A 18 20.27 34.28 -14.96
C PHE A 18 19.99 34.36 -13.45
N ASN A 19 18.74 34.67 -13.09
CA ASN A 19 18.23 34.40 -11.74
C ASN A 19 18.16 32.88 -11.52
N HIS A 20 19.21 32.30 -10.95
CA HIS A 20 19.10 30.98 -10.33
C HIS A 20 18.41 31.15 -8.98
N ALA A 21 17.08 30.98 -8.99
CA ALA A 21 16.35 30.72 -7.76
C ALA A 21 16.84 29.38 -7.20
N LEU A 22 17.75 29.45 -6.22
CA LEU A 22 18.03 28.33 -5.31
C LEU A 22 16.73 28.04 -4.56
N ALA A 23 15.99 27.04 -5.03
CA ALA A 23 14.96 26.40 -4.23
C ALA A 23 15.66 25.74 -3.04
N ALA A 24 15.67 26.43 -1.89
CA ALA A 24 15.99 25.82 -0.62
C ALA A 24 14.88 24.81 -0.32
N GLY A 25 15.08 23.56 -0.74
CA GLY A 25 14.39 22.44 -0.13
C GLY A 25 14.84 22.39 1.32
N SER A 26 14.00 22.87 2.24
CA SER A 26 14.22 22.67 3.66
C SER A 26 14.25 21.17 3.90
N ALA A 27 15.44 20.63 4.17
CA ALA A 27 15.56 19.33 4.80
C ALA A 27 14.86 19.43 6.15
N GLN A 28 13.65 18.89 6.23
CA GLN A 28 12.91 18.77 7.48
C GLN A 28 13.76 17.90 8.40
N GLU A 29 14.27 18.48 9.50
CA GLU A 29 14.97 17.72 10.53
C GLU A 29 14.12 16.51 10.91
N ALA A 30 14.70 15.32 10.82
CA ALA A 30 14.01 14.10 11.20
C ALA A 30 13.58 14.24 12.66
N SER A 31 12.26 14.20 12.90
CA SER A 31 11.72 14.19 14.26
C SER A 31 12.35 13.03 15.04
N THR A 32 12.76 13.29 16.28
CA THR A 32 13.20 12.22 17.19
C THR A 32 12.01 11.41 17.72
N ASP A 33 10.78 11.90 17.54
CA ASP A 33 9.59 11.14 17.86
C ASP A 33 9.39 10.01 16.83
N PRO A 34 9.45 8.74 17.26
CA PRO A 34 9.34 7.58 16.36
C PRO A 34 7.99 7.46 15.66
N PHE A 35 6.93 8.13 16.13
CA PHE A 35 5.64 8.17 15.43
C PHE A 35 5.61 9.20 14.32
N ILE A 36 6.29 10.33 14.47
CA ILE A 36 6.18 11.49 13.58
C ILE A 36 6.93 11.22 12.28
N GLN A 37 6.18 10.71 11.32
CA GLN A 37 6.62 10.43 9.96
C GLN A 37 5.42 10.08 9.08
N VAL A 38 5.69 9.89 7.79
CA VAL A 38 4.73 9.31 6.85
C VAL A 38 4.91 7.81 6.82
N TRP A 39 3.89 7.10 7.27
CA TRP A 39 3.80 5.64 7.17
C TRP A 39 3.05 5.25 5.89
N LYS A 40 3.42 4.13 5.29
CA LYS A 40 2.85 3.64 4.03
C LYS A 40 2.21 2.28 4.16
N TYR A 41 0.99 2.15 3.65
CA TYR A 41 0.27 0.90 3.51
C TYR A 41 0.13 0.60 2.02
N PHE A 42 0.34 -0.64 1.59
CA PHE A 42 0.14 -1.05 0.19
C PHE A 42 -0.74 -2.28 0.14
N ASP A 43 -1.72 -2.24 -0.75
CA ASP A 43 -2.71 -3.30 -0.87
C ASP A 43 -2.54 -4.22 -2.09
N GLY A 44 -1.40 -4.11 -2.77
CA GLY A 44 -1.19 -4.79 -4.05
C GLY A 44 -1.53 -3.94 -5.27
N VAL A 45 -2.26 -2.83 -5.09
CA VAL A 45 -2.72 -1.96 -6.19
C VAL A 45 -2.38 -0.49 -5.91
N ASN A 46 -2.74 0.02 -4.74
CA ASN A 46 -2.60 1.40 -4.31
C ASN A 46 -1.72 1.49 -3.06
N THR A 47 -0.91 2.54 -3.01
CA THR A 47 -0.23 2.93 -1.78
C THR A 47 -1.06 3.99 -1.07
N TYR A 48 -1.36 3.72 0.19
CA TYR A 48 -2.03 4.59 1.13
C TYR A 48 -1.03 5.12 2.14
N THR A 49 -1.40 6.20 2.81
CA THR A 49 -0.52 6.92 3.73
C THR A 49 -1.21 7.13 5.06
N LEU A 50 -0.43 7.09 6.12
CA LEU A 50 -0.78 7.61 7.44
C LEU A 50 0.31 8.62 7.80
N ASN A 51 -0.02 9.90 7.74
CA ASN A 51 0.86 10.98 8.14
C ASN A 51 0.56 11.32 9.60
N ILE A 52 1.57 11.20 10.46
CA ILE A 52 1.47 11.54 11.88
C ILE A 52 2.37 12.75 12.11
N THR A 53 1.81 13.82 12.66
CA THR A 53 2.54 15.05 13.01
C THR A 53 2.16 15.50 14.41
N ASN A 54 2.85 16.51 14.93
CA ASN A 54 2.43 17.18 16.16
C ASN A 54 1.01 17.73 16.01
N SER A 55 0.24 17.61 17.09
CA SER A 55 -1.08 18.22 17.16
C SER A 55 -1.00 19.74 17.30
N HIS A 56 -2.01 20.46 16.79
CA HIS A 56 -2.23 21.87 17.12
C HIS A 56 -3.29 22.07 18.22
N ALA A 57 -3.98 21.00 18.63
CA ALA A 57 -5.01 21.06 19.64
C ALA A 57 -4.40 21.09 21.06
N PRO A 58 -4.91 21.95 21.96
CA PRO A 58 -4.40 22.03 23.33
C PRO A 58 -4.48 20.70 24.08
N GLY A 59 -3.35 20.27 24.63
CA GLY A 59 -3.25 19.03 25.42
C GLY A 59 -3.34 17.74 24.61
N GLN A 60 -3.18 17.81 23.29
CA GLN A 60 -3.10 16.66 22.39
C GLN A 60 -1.67 16.53 21.86
N ASP A 61 -1.25 15.30 21.59
CA ASP A 61 0.12 15.01 21.16
C ASP A 61 0.20 14.95 19.64
N TYR A 62 -0.76 14.29 18.99
CA TYR A 62 -0.68 14.00 17.56
C TYR A 62 -1.89 14.45 16.74
N TYR A 63 -1.58 14.90 15.53
CA TYR A 63 -2.48 14.93 14.39
C TYR A 63 -2.22 13.72 13.52
N ILE A 64 -3.27 13.05 13.06
CA ILE A 64 -3.19 12.02 12.03
C ILE A 64 -4.01 12.42 10.81
N ASN A 65 -3.45 12.15 9.62
CA ASN A 65 -4.15 12.22 8.34
C ASN A 65 -3.84 10.96 7.55
N TYR A 66 -4.86 10.20 7.20
CA TYR A 66 -4.67 8.91 6.56
C TYR A 66 -5.62 8.66 5.40
N THR A 67 -5.12 7.95 4.40
CA THR A 67 -5.90 7.41 3.29
C THR A 67 -6.08 5.92 3.49
N PHE A 68 -7.18 5.39 2.98
CA PHE A 68 -7.50 3.97 3.08
C PHE A 68 -8.40 3.55 1.91
N PRO A 69 -8.60 2.24 1.73
CA PRO A 69 -9.47 1.70 0.69
C PRO A 69 -10.90 2.22 0.85
N GLY A 70 -11.31 3.09 -0.06
CA GLY A 70 -12.63 3.70 -0.05
C GLY A 70 -12.72 5.08 0.62
N GLY A 71 -11.61 5.70 1.05
CA GLY A 71 -11.66 7.08 1.54
C GLY A 71 -10.40 7.62 2.19
N SER A 72 -10.59 8.70 2.93
CA SER A 72 -9.59 9.34 3.79
C SER A 72 -10.24 9.86 5.05
N ALA A 73 -9.45 10.02 6.10
CA ALA A 73 -9.88 10.60 7.37
C ALA A 73 -8.71 11.31 8.07
N SER A 74 -9.03 12.19 8.99
CA SER A 74 -8.03 12.88 9.80
C SER A 74 -8.62 13.28 11.15
N THR A 75 -7.76 13.42 12.15
CA THR A 75 -8.14 13.89 13.49
C THR A 75 -6.92 14.52 14.16
N ASP A 76 -7.15 15.64 14.85
CA ASP A 76 -6.13 16.41 15.57
C ASP A 76 -6.23 16.22 17.09
N MET A 77 -6.85 15.13 17.52
CA MET A 77 -7.21 14.92 18.92
C MET A 77 -6.75 13.54 19.37
N CYS A 78 -5.44 13.33 19.30
CA CYS A 78 -4.79 12.08 19.69
C CYS A 78 -3.83 12.30 20.85
N GLN A 79 -3.89 11.40 21.83
CA GLN A 79 -3.03 11.41 23.02
C GLN A 79 -2.24 10.11 23.13
N VAL A 80 -0.96 10.25 23.46
CA VAL A 80 -0.05 9.14 23.77
C VAL A 80 -0.62 8.37 24.96
N SER A 81 -0.79 7.06 24.77
CA SER A 81 -1.25 6.14 25.82
C SER A 81 -0.14 5.24 26.33
N SER A 82 0.92 5.04 25.56
CA SER A 82 2.17 4.37 25.97
C SER A 82 3.34 4.76 25.05
N ASN A 83 4.54 4.23 25.31
CA ASN A 83 5.70 4.42 24.44
C ASN A 83 5.52 3.84 23.02
N THR A 84 4.56 2.94 22.82
CA THR A 84 4.26 2.30 21.54
C THR A 84 2.83 2.53 21.08
N SER A 85 2.00 3.29 21.78
CA SER A 85 0.61 3.52 21.35
C SER A 85 0.08 4.91 21.67
N PHE A 86 -0.87 5.36 20.86
CA PHE A 86 -1.70 6.53 21.14
C PHE A 86 -3.14 6.27 20.69
N THR A 87 -4.07 7.05 21.24
CA THR A 87 -5.50 6.93 20.96
C THR A 87 -6.08 8.29 20.63
N CYS A 88 -6.95 8.33 19.62
CA CYS A 88 -7.65 9.52 19.19
C CYS A 88 -9.08 9.54 19.74
N MET A 89 -9.62 10.74 19.99
CA MET A 89 -10.97 10.91 20.53
C MET A 89 -12.07 10.39 19.59
N SER A 90 -11.80 10.30 18.28
CA SER A 90 -12.68 9.67 17.29
C SER A 90 -12.72 8.13 17.40
N GLY A 91 -11.85 7.53 18.22
CA GLY A 91 -11.81 6.11 18.55
C GLY A 91 -10.71 5.32 17.84
N GLU A 92 -9.91 5.96 16.98
CA GLU A 92 -8.73 5.32 16.39
C GLU A 92 -7.68 5.05 17.45
N THR A 93 -7.02 3.91 17.34
CA THR A 93 -5.83 3.57 18.14
C THR A 93 -4.70 3.23 17.20
N VAL A 94 -3.54 3.84 17.42
CA VAL A 94 -2.32 3.54 16.68
C VAL A 94 -1.36 2.82 17.60
N THR A 95 -0.84 1.68 17.16
CA THR A 95 0.17 0.90 17.89
C THR A 95 1.38 0.64 17.00
N ARG A 96 2.56 1.08 17.45
CA ARG A 96 3.85 0.88 16.79
C ARG A 96 4.45 -0.45 17.20
N ASN A 97 5.04 -1.13 16.22
CA ASN A 97 5.85 -2.31 16.42
C ASN A 97 7.24 -2.04 15.86
N ASP A 98 8.20 -1.86 16.76
CA ASP A 98 9.59 -1.53 16.44
C ASP A 98 10.31 -2.67 15.71
N ALA A 99 9.95 -3.92 15.98
CA ALA A 99 10.59 -5.08 15.35
C ALA A 99 10.23 -5.21 13.86
N THR A 100 9.03 -4.78 13.48
CA THR A 100 8.53 -4.85 12.10
C THR A 100 8.53 -3.49 11.40
N HIS A 101 9.05 -2.44 12.05
CA HIS A 101 9.06 -1.07 11.54
C HIS A 101 7.69 -0.63 10.99
N SER A 102 6.64 -0.89 11.78
CA SER A 102 5.25 -0.68 11.34
C SER A 102 4.38 -0.05 12.43
N VAL A 103 3.28 0.57 12.02
CA VAL A 103 2.19 0.99 12.88
C VAL A 103 0.88 0.33 12.43
N THR A 104 0.12 -0.17 13.40
CA THR A 104 -1.25 -0.63 13.18
C THR A 104 -2.23 0.47 13.58
N LEU A 105 -2.96 1.01 12.62
CA LEU A 105 -4.10 1.89 12.83
C LEU A 105 -5.36 1.04 12.97
N THR A 106 -5.91 0.95 14.16
CA THR A 106 -7.18 0.29 14.45
C THR A 106 -8.29 1.34 14.49
N THR A 107 -9.34 1.12 13.70
CA THR A 107 -10.59 1.91 13.72
C THR A 107 -11.73 1.05 14.28
N ARG A 108 -12.95 1.58 14.39
CA ARG A 108 -14.11 0.82 14.90
C ARG A 108 -14.39 -0.48 14.14
N ASN A 109 -14.13 -0.52 12.83
CA ASN A 109 -14.59 -1.60 11.96
C ASN A 109 -13.44 -2.38 11.29
N THR A 110 -12.22 -1.85 11.33
CA THR A 110 -11.10 -2.40 10.55
C THR A 110 -9.76 -1.94 11.11
N SER A 111 -8.69 -2.63 10.72
CA SER A 111 -7.32 -2.28 11.05
C SER A 111 -6.45 -2.26 9.79
N TYR A 112 -5.49 -1.34 9.76
CA TYR A 112 -4.53 -1.19 8.67
C TYR A 112 -3.12 -1.19 9.23
N VAL A 113 -2.19 -1.88 8.57
CA VAL A 113 -0.78 -1.89 8.94
C VAL A 113 -0.01 -1.03 7.95
N PHE A 114 0.56 0.06 8.45
CA PHE A 114 1.44 0.93 7.69
C PHE A 114 2.89 0.67 8.10
N TYR A 115 3.82 0.74 7.16
CA TYR A 115 5.24 0.53 7.36
C TYR A 115 5.99 1.84 7.22
N ASP A 116 7.10 1.96 7.92
CA ASP A 116 8.13 2.94 7.59
C ASP A 116 8.47 2.79 6.09
N PRO A 117 8.49 3.87 5.29
CA PRO A 117 8.80 3.81 3.87
C PRO A 117 10.09 3.06 3.51
N ALA A 118 11.11 3.10 4.38
CA ALA A 118 12.38 2.39 4.17
C ALA A 118 12.27 0.87 4.43
N HIS A 119 11.31 0.48 5.26
CA HIS A 119 11.03 -0.91 5.64
C HIS A 119 9.76 -1.45 5.00
N MET A 120 9.13 -0.63 4.15
CA MET A 120 7.96 -1.01 3.39
C MET A 120 8.31 -2.22 2.51
N PRO A 121 7.47 -3.27 2.49
CA PRO A 121 7.61 -4.34 1.52
C PRO A 121 7.66 -3.70 0.12
N THR A 122 8.79 -3.85 -0.57
CA THR A 122 9.05 -3.10 -1.81
C THR A 122 8.00 -3.47 -2.86
N PRO A 123 7.25 -2.50 -3.43
CA PRO A 123 6.25 -2.76 -4.47
C PRO A 123 6.81 -3.46 -5.73
N GLY A 124 8.14 -3.44 -5.92
CA GLY A 124 8.86 -4.16 -6.97
C GLY A 124 8.82 -5.70 -6.88
N LYS A 125 8.05 -6.26 -5.93
CA LYS A 125 7.84 -7.70 -5.74
C LYS A 125 6.39 -8.15 -5.99
N LEU A 126 5.51 -7.26 -6.47
CA LEU A 126 4.18 -7.68 -6.97
C LEU A 126 4.38 -8.62 -8.15
N LEU A 127 4.03 -9.88 -7.95
CA LEU A 127 4.13 -10.90 -8.98
C LEU A 127 2.95 -10.83 -9.94
N GLY A 128 1.82 -10.30 -9.46
CA GLY A 128 0.64 -10.03 -10.28
C GLY A 128 -0.61 -9.78 -9.46
N ASN A 129 -1.66 -9.41 -10.18
CA ASN A 129 -3.03 -9.39 -9.71
C ASN A 129 -3.82 -10.39 -10.56
N TRP A 130 -4.56 -11.28 -9.91
CA TRP A 130 -5.39 -12.28 -10.53
C TRP A 130 -6.83 -11.95 -10.26
N SER A 131 -7.66 -11.97 -11.29
CA SER A 131 -9.08 -11.74 -11.15
C SER A 131 -9.90 -12.89 -11.71
N MET A 132 -11.08 -13.07 -11.12
CA MET A 132 -12.11 -13.97 -11.61
C MET A 132 -13.45 -13.27 -11.46
N VAL A 133 -14.31 -13.41 -12.47
CA VAL A 133 -15.69 -12.93 -12.45
C VAL A 133 -16.62 -14.13 -12.55
N ARG A 134 -17.56 -14.28 -11.60
CA ARG A 134 -18.59 -15.33 -11.65
C ARG A 134 -19.89 -14.82 -12.27
N SER A 135 -20.74 -15.77 -12.64
CA SER A 135 -22.13 -15.49 -13.02
C SER A 135 -22.83 -14.68 -11.93
N GLY A 136 -23.45 -13.56 -12.32
CA GLY A 136 -24.03 -12.59 -11.38
C GLY A 136 -23.12 -11.43 -10.97
N GLY A 137 -22.02 -11.19 -11.70
CA GLY A 137 -21.21 -9.96 -11.60
C GLY A 137 -20.23 -9.91 -10.43
N ALA A 138 -20.25 -10.92 -9.55
CA ALA A 138 -19.30 -11.12 -8.47
C ALA A 138 -17.86 -11.14 -8.98
N ARG A 139 -17.00 -10.26 -8.46
CA ARG A 139 -15.58 -10.15 -8.80
C ARG A 139 -14.73 -10.52 -7.60
N PHE A 140 -13.71 -11.31 -7.86
CA PHE A 140 -12.75 -11.79 -6.86
C PHE A 140 -11.36 -11.42 -7.34
N ASN A 141 -10.52 -10.91 -6.43
CA ASN A 141 -9.15 -10.56 -6.76
C ASN A 141 -8.18 -11.17 -5.76
N ILE A 142 -7.07 -11.67 -6.27
CA ILE A 142 -5.93 -12.18 -5.51
C ILE A 142 -4.68 -11.43 -5.98
N SER A 143 -4.05 -10.68 -5.09
CA SER A 143 -2.77 -10.03 -5.33
C SER A 143 -1.68 -10.85 -4.65
N ILE A 144 -0.64 -11.22 -5.39
CA ILE A 144 0.49 -11.99 -4.86
C ILE A 144 1.74 -11.13 -4.92
N MET A 145 2.41 -11.00 -3.78
CA MET A 145 3.70 -10.33 -3.64
C MET A 145 4.69 -11.27 -2.97
N ARG A 146 5.99 -11.06 -3.17
CA ARG A 146 6.98 -11.76 -2.34
C ARG A 146 6.81 -11.36 -0.86
N GLY A 147 6.83 -12.37 0.00
CA GLY A 147 6.75 -12.26 1.44
C GLY A 147 8.12 -12.02 2.10
N PRO A 148 8.18 -12.11 3.44
CA PRO A 148 9.38 -11.84 4.23
C PRO A 148 10.47 -12.91 4.05
N GLY A 149 10.09 -14.18 3.94
CA GLY A 149 11.01 -15.29 3.63
C GLY A 149 11.17 -15.57 2.14
N GLU A 150 12.18 -16.37 1.79
CA GLU A 150 12.48 -16.77 0.41
C GLU A 150 11.30 -17.50 -0.27
N ASN A 151 10.60 -18.32 0.51
CA ASN A 151 9.43 -19.09 0.08
C ASN A 151 8.11 -18.52 0.59
N ASP A 152 8.11 -17.29 1.12
CA ASP A 152 6.90 -16.67 1.62
C ASP A 152 6.31 -15.71 0.59
N TYR A 153 5.00 -15.57 0.65
CA TYR A 153 4.21 -14.75 -0.25
C TYR A 153 3.21 -13.94 0.58
N ASN A 154 3.21 -12.64 0.37
CA ASN A 154 2.16 -11.78 0.89
C ASN A 154 0.98 -11.87 -0.08
N VAL A 155 -0.16 -12.37 0.40
CA VAL A 155 -1.36 -12.55 -0.40
C VAL A 155 -2.45 -11.63 0.13
N ILE A 156 -3.01 -10.83 -0.77
CA ILE A 156 -4.16 -9.96 -0.47
C ILE A 156 -5.33 -10.46 -1.31
N THR A 157 -6.48 -10.58 -0.65
CA THR A 157 -7.71 -11.03 -1.30
C THR A 157 -8.81 -10.02 -1.11
N SER A 158 -9.60 -9.80 -2.16
CA SER A 158 -10.80 -8.98 -2.09
C SER A 158 -11.94 -9.59 -2.91
N TYR A 159 -13.14 -9.19 -2.55
CA TYR A 159 -14.39 -9.58 -3.19
C TYR A 159 -15.35 -8.40 -3.23
N ASN A 160 -16.10 -8.28 -4.32
CA ASN A 160 -17.31 -7.46 -4.38
C ASN A 160 -18.35 -8.08 -5.33
N ASP A 161 -19.64 -7.83 -5.05
CA ASP A 161 -20.74 -8.20 -5.94
C ASP A 161 -21.68 -7.03 -6.25
N ASP A 162 -22.60 -7.30 -7.19
CA ASP A 162 -23.62 -6.34 -7.65
C ASP A 162 -24.69 -6.04 -6.59
N ARG A 163 -24.71 -6.79 -5.47
CA ARG A 163 -25.60 -6.54 -4.32
C ARG A 163 -24.97 -5.61 -3.28
N GLY A 164 -23.75 -5.13 -3.54
CA GLY A 164 -23.01 -4.24 -2.65
C GLY A 164 -22.28 -4.98 -1.51
N ASN A 165 -22.27 -6.31 -1.49
CA ASN A 165 -21.42 -7.04 -0.56
C ASN A 165 -19.97 -6.85 -0.98
N LYS A 166 -19.11 -6.65 0.01
CA LYS A 166 -17.68 -6.45 -0.21
C LYS A 166 -16.88 -7.04 0.94
N CYS A 167 -15.75 -7.63 0.60
CA CYS A 167 -14.72 -7.99 1.56
C CYS A 167 -13.38 -7.45 1.07
N TYR A 168 -12.66 -6.82 1.97
CA TYR A 168 -11.33 -6.32 1.70
C TYR A 168 -10.50 -6.45 2.97
N ILE A 169 -9.33 -7.06 2.85
CA ILE A 169 -8.37 -7.12 3.95
C ILE A 169 -7.14 -6.33 3.58
N GLY A 170 -6.81 -5.36 4.43
CA GLY A 170 -5.65 -4.51 4.26
C GLY A 170 -4.39 -4.98 4.98
N VAL A 171 -4.36 -6.23 5.43
CA VAL A 171 -3.16 -6.88 5.94
C VAL A 171 -2.94 -8.12 5.08
N PRO A 172 -1.83 -8.24 4.33
CA PRO A 172 -1.57 -9.45 3.59
C PRO A 172 -1.48 -10.64 4.55
N ASP A 173 -2.15 -11.72 4.20
CA ASP A 173 -1.88 -13.01 4.81
C ASP A 173 -0.53 -13.50 4.27
N VAL A 174 0.31 -14.05 5.15
CA VAL A 174 1.63 -14.58 4.77
C VAL A 174 1.48 -16.07 4.45
N TYR A 175 1.51 -16.39 3.16
CA TYR A 175 1.45 -17.76 2.66
C TYR A 175 2.86 -18.32 2.50
N HIS A 176 3.04 -19.57 2.92
CA HIS A 176 4.26 -20.32 2.64
C HIS A 176 4.09 -21.16 1.38
N ALA A 177 5.11 -21.16 0.51
CA ALA A 177 5.10 -21.90 -0.74
C ALA A 177 5.75 -23.27 -0.61
N SER A 178 5.02 -24.31 -1.03
CA SER A 178 5.61 -25.61 -1.37
C SER A 178 5.81 -25.68 -2.88
N ILE A 179 7.06 -25.74 -3.32
CA ILE A 179 7.43 -25.70 -4.74
C ILE A 179 7.43 -27.12 -5.31
N HIS A 180 6.73 -27.32 -6.43
CA HIS A 180 6.68 -28.57 -7.17
C HIS A 180 7.75 -28.60 -8.26
N THR A 181 8.07 -29.81 -8.74
CA THR A 181 9.10 -30.02 -9.78
C THR A 181 8.78 -29.34 -11.11
N ASP A 182 7.50 -29.12 -11.42
CA ASP A 182 7.07 -28.39 -12.62
C ASP A 182 7.25 -26.85 -12.49
N GLY A 183 7.58 -26.37 -11.28
CA GLY A 183 7.72 -24.97 -10.93
C GLY A 183 6.41 -24.30 -10.49
N SER A 184 5.30 -25.06 -10.47
CA SER A 184 4.07 -24.62 -9.80
C SER A 184 4.25 -24.70 -8.29
N GLN A 185 3.42 -23.97 -7.57
CA GLN A 185 3.54 -23.81 -6.13
C GLN A 185 2.18 -23.98 -5.46
N ILE A 186 2.18 -24.59 -4.28
CA ILE A 186 1.03 -24.55 -3.39
C ILE A 186 1.35 -23.47 -2.35
N LEU A 187 0.61 -22.36 -2.41
CA LEU A 187 0.67 -21.34 -1.39
C LEU A 187 -0.31 -21.72 -0.28
N SER A 188 0.15 -21.80 0.96
CA SER A 188 -0.71 -22.15 2.11
C SER A 188 -0.54 -21.20 3.30
N TYR A 189 -1.64 -20.88 3.97
CA TYR A 189 -1.68 -20.15 5.23
C TYR A 189 -2.83 -20.70 6.09
N TYR A 190 -2.52 -21.25 7.27
CA TYR A 190 -3.50 -21.91 8.13
C TYR A 190 -4.31 -22.98 7.37
N ARG A 191 -5.62 -22.76 7.17
CA ARG A 191 -6.51 -23.64 6.40
C ARG A 191 -6.71 -23.20 4.94
N TYR A 192 -6.16 -22.07 4.54
CA TYR A 192 -6.30 -21.48 3.22
C TYR A 192 -5.16 -21.97 2.33
N SER A 193 -5.46 -22.42 1.12
CA SER A 193 -4.43 -22.82 0.17
C SER A 193 -4.92 -22.70 -1.25
N PHE A 194 -4.02 -22.31 -2.15
CA PHE A 194 -4.29 -22.33 -3.57
C PHE A 194 -3.04 -22.72 -4.38
N LYS A 195 -3.27 -23.27 -5.58
CA LYS A 195 -2.19 -23.56 -6.51
C LYS A 195 -1.91 -22.32 -7.35
N TYR A 196 -0.66 -21.87 -7.32
CA TYR A 196 -0.12 -20.77 -8.10
C TYR A 196 0.88 -21.31 -9.12
N ASP A 197 0.63 -21.10 -10.41
CA ASP A 197 1.58 -21.40 -11.48
C ASP A 197 2.16 -20.09 -12.04
N PRO A 198 3.40 -19.72 -11.66
CA PRO A 198 4.02 -18.49 -12.14
C PRO A 198 4.32 -18.50 -13.64
N LYS A 199 4.50 -19.69 -14.26
CA LYS A 199 4.78 -19.79 -15.70
C LYS A 199 3.51 -19.64 -16.52
N LYS A 200 2.39 -20.17 -16.03
CA LYS A 200 1.07 -20.05 -16.68
C LYS A 200 0.31 -18.80 -16.27
N ASN A 201 0.83 -18.02 -15.31
CA ASN A 201 0.15 -16.87 -14.71
C ASN A 201 -1.27 -17.23 -14.25
N GLN A 202 -1.44 -18.38 -13.59
CA GLN A 202 -2.74 -18.92 -13.23
C GLN A 202 -2.81 -19.24 -11.74
N ILE A 203 -3.98 -18.98 -11.14
CA ILE A 203 -4.36 -19.52 -9.83
C ILE A 203 -5.53 -20.46 -10.03
N VAL A 204 -5.39 -21.67 -9.48
CA VAL A 204 -6.43 -22.71 -9.54
C VAL A 204 -6.63 -23.36 -8.17
N ASN A 205 -7.72 -24.12 -8.05
CA ASN A 205 -7.93 -24.94 -6.87
C ASN A 205 -6.90 -26.08 -6.80
N PRO A 206 -6.14 -26.20 -5.69
CA PRO A 206 -5.21 -27.30 -5.50
C PRO A 206 -5.93 -28.64 -5.29
N ASN A 207 -7.20 -28.60 -4.88
CA ASN A 207 -8.05 -29.77 -4.65
C ASN A 207 -9.37 -29.64 -5.45
N PRO A 208 -9.38 -29.97 -6.75
CA PRO A 208 -10.57 -29.88 -7.58
C PRO A 208 -11.79 -30.57 -6.95
N GLY A 209 -12.95 -29.92 -6.97
CA GLY A 209 -14.21 -30.43 -6.40
C GLY A 209 -14.37 -30.25 -4.88
N LYS A 210 -13.44 -29.52 -4.23
CA LYS A 210 -13.59 -29.03 -2.85
C LYS A 210 -13.64 -27.51 -2.84
N ASP A 211 -14.12 -26.90 -1.76
CA ASP A 211 -14.10 -25.45 -1.62
C ASP A 211 -12.69 -24.88 -1.84
N PHE A 212 -12.62 -23.84 -2.67
CA PHE A 212 -11.45 -23.01 -2.86
C PHE A 212 -11.42 -21.90 -1.82
N HIS A 213 -10.27 -21.74 -1.18
CA HIS A 213 -10.07 -20.81 -0.10
C HIS A 213 -8.81 -19.97 -0.36
N ALA A 214 -8.99 -18.67 -0.56
CA ALA A 214 -7.90 -17.72 -0.68
C ALA A 214 -8.17 -16.52 0.25
N GLY A 215 -7.28 -16.38 1.23
CA GLY A 215 -7.40 -15.42 2.31
C GLY A 215 -8.74 -15.53 3.04
N LEU A 216 -9.07 -14.49 3.79
CA LEU A 216 -10.33 -14.41 4.51
C LEU A 216 -11.50 -13.95 3.63
N CYS A 217 -11.25 -13.39 2.44
CA CYS A 217 -12.31 -12.83 1.60
C CYS A 217 -12.85 -13.77 0.52
N ILE A 218 -12.14 -14.86 0.19
CA ILE A 218 -12.54 -15.72 -0.92
C ILE A 218 -12.75 -17.14 -0.39
N GLN A 219 -14.02 -17.55 -0.35
CA GLN A 219 -14.44 -18.94 -0.21
C GLN A 219 -15.42 -19.24 -1.32
N LEU A 220 -15.08 -20.20 -2.18
CA LEU A 220 -15.84 -20.55 -3.36
C LEU A 220 -16.06 -22.05 -3.41
N MET A 221 -17.29 -22.49 -3.60
CA MET A 221 -17.54 -23.88 -3.98
C MET A 221 -16.94 -24.12 -5.37
N ASP A 222 -16.10 -25.15 -5.49
CA ASP A 222 -15.48 -25.53 -6.76
C ASP A 222 -16.34 -26.53 -7.52
N ASP A 223 -16.96 -26.04 -8.57
CA ASP A 223 -17.73 -26.78 -9.57
C ASP A 223 -16.88 -27.18 -10.79
N GLY A 224 -15.55 -26.95 -10.74
CA GLY A 224 -14.61 -27.24 -11.82
C GLY A 224 -14.10 -26.01 -12.58
N ASP A 225 -14.64 -24.82 -12.29
CA ASP A 225 -14.40 -23.59 -13.06
C ASP A 225 -13.57 -22.53 -12.32
N ILE A 226 -12.86 -22.90 -11.24
CA ILE A 226 -12.02 -21.95 -10.50
C ILE A 226 -10.67 -21.77 -11.20
N ALA A 227 -10.60 -20.76 -12.05
CA ALA A 227 -9.38 -20.26 -12.65
C ALA A 227 -9.36 -18.73 -12.59
N PHE A 228 -8.41 -18.18 -11.86
CA PHE A 228 -8.15 -16.74 -11.93
C PHE A 228 -7.12 -16.46 -13.01
N THR A 229 -7.36 -15.40 -13.77
CA THR A 229 -6.45 -14.94 -14.82
C THR A 229 -5.72 -13.69 -14.36
N LYS A 230 -4.44 -13.59 -14.70
CA LYS A 230 -3.64 -12.42 -14.39
C LYS A 230 -4.11 -11.22 -15.22
N ASN A 231 -4.27 -10.08 -14.55
CA ASN A 231 -4.55 -8.77 -15.14
C ASN A 231 -3.26 -8.07 -15.58
#